data_AF-A0A545SG33-F1
#
_entry.id   AF-A0A545SG33-F1
#
_cell.length_a   1.000
_cell.length_b   1.000
_cell.length_c   1.000
_cell.angle_alpha   90.00
_cell.angle_beta   90.00
_cell.angle_gamma   90.00
#
_symmetry.space_group_name_H-M   'P 1'
#
loop_
_entity.id
_entity.type
_entity.pdbx_description
1 polymer ?
#
loop_
_entity_poly.entity_id
_entity_poly.type
_entity_poly.pdbx_seq_one_letter_code
_entity_poly.pdbx_strand_id
1 'polypeptide(L)'
;MKAAKLETSDRLKRVHDLLKRGGEYSTMQIVQQAQVCAVNSIAAELRVNGVPVKSRLEVVPNPCGAPGGVRLWYYSLETNHAST
;
A
#
# COMPACT_ATOMS: atom_id res chain seq x y z
N MET A 1 -19.00 -2.64 2.48
CA MET A 1 -18.29 -2.03 1.33
C MET A 1 -18.68 -2.79 0.07
N LYS A 2 -19.06 -2.12 -1.03
CA LYS A 2 -19.08 -2.74 -2.37
C LYS A 2 -17.66 -2.66 -2.91
N ALA A 3 -16.86 -3.70 -2.73
CA ALA A 3 -15.49 -3.72 -3.24
C ALA A 3 -15.53 -3.75 -4.78
N ALA A 4 -14.79 -2.87 -5.43
CA ALA A 4 -14.57 -2.96 -6.86
C ALA A 4 -13.69 -4.19 -7.14
N LYS A 5 -13.99 -4.89 -8.25
CA LYS A 5 -13.17 -6.02 -8.69
C LYS A 5 -11.82 -5.48 -9.17
N LEU A 6 -10.73 -6.12 -8.75
CA LEU A 6 -9.39 -5.82 -9.24
C LEU A 6 -9.33 -5.82 -10.77
N GLU A 7 -10.10 -6.69 -11.41
CA GLU A 7 -10.17 -6.84 -12.86
C GLU A 7 -10.83 -5.65 -13.57
N THR A 8 -11.70 -4.90 -12.91
CA THR A 8 -12.46 -3.79 -13.55
C THR A 8 -11.95 -2.41 -13.17
N SER A 9 -11.14 -2.30 -12.11
CA SER A 9 -10.75 -1.01 -11.55
C SER A 9 -9.28 -0.68 -11.84
N ASP A 10 -9.06 0.35 -12.66
CA ASP A 10 -7.73 0.80 -13.08
C ASP A 10 -6.83 1.18 -11.89
N ARG A 11 -7.41 1.87 -10.89
CA ARG A 11 -6.71 2.26 -9.66
C ARG A 11 -6.19 1.06 -8.86
N LEU A 12 -6.97 -0.01 -8.78
CA LEU A 12 -6.59 -1.24 -8.06
C LEU A 12 -5.47 -1.96 -8.80
N LYS A 13 -5.55 -2.02 -10.14
CA LYS A 13 -4.50 -2.60 -10.99
C LYS A 13 -3.18 -1.85 -10.86
N ARG A 14 -3.19 -0.52 -10.90
CA ARG A 14 -1.96 0.30 -10.76
C ARG A 14 -1.26 0.08 -9.42
N VAL A 15 -2.02 0.08 -8.33
CA VAL A 15 -1.45 -0.17 -6.99
C VAL A 15 -0.96 -1.61 -6.88
N HIS A 16 -1.72 -2.58 -7.38
CA HIS A 16 -1.29 -3.98 -7.39
C HIS A 16 0.00 -4.18 -8.21
N ASP A 17 0.09 -3.61 -9.42
CA ASP A 17 1.30 -3.67 -10.24
C ASP A 17 2.50 -3.05 -9.52
N LEU A 18 2.31 -1.87 -8.90
CA LEU A 18 3.34 -1.21 -8.11
C LEU A 18 3.85 -2.11 -6.98
N LEU A 19 2.94 -2.68 -6.17
CA LEU A 19 3.34 -3.54 -5.06
C LEU A 19 3.93 -4.89 -5.54
N LYS A 20 3.56 -5.38 -6.72
CA LYS A 20 4.14 -6.58 -7.35
C LYS A 20 5.59 -6.40 -7.78
N ARG A 21 6.07 -5.17 -7.98
CA ARG A 21 7.50 -4.89 -8.25
C ARG A 21 8.39 -5.26 -7.07
N GLY A 22 7.80 -5.46 -5.89
CA GLY A 22 8.50 -5.84 -4.67
C GLY A 22 8.92 -4.62 -3.85
N GLY A 23 9.19 -4.85 -2.56
CA GLY A 23 9.54 -3.81 -1.60
C GLY A 23 8.36 -3.22 -0.83
N GLU A 24 8.68 -2.28 0.04
CA GLU A 24 7.72 -1.53 0.86
C GLU A 24 7.54 -0.13 0.27
N TYR A 25 6.30 0.26 0.03
CA TYR A 25 5.96 1.58 -0.50
C TYR A 25 5.19 2.38 0.55
N SER A 26 5.64 3.60 0.85
CA SER A 26 4.89 4.49 1.73
C SER A 26 3.60 4.96 1.06
N THR A 27 2.60 5.37 1.85
CA THR A 27 1.36 6.00 1.33
C THR A 27 1.66 7.08 0.28
N MET A 28 2.62 7.96 0.54
CA MET A 28 3.00 9.03 -0.39
C MET A 28 3.59 8.52 -1.70
N GLN A 29 4.43 7.47 -1.65
CA GLN A 29 4.98 6.87 -2.86
C GLN A 29 3.88 6.22 -3.71
N ILE A 30 2.91 5.56 -3.09
CA ILE A 30 1.76 4.97 -3.79
C ILE A 30 0.89 6.06 -4.41
N VAL A 31 0.62 7.14 -3.68
CA VAL A 31 -0.13 8.29 -4.20
C VAL A 31 0.57 8.89 -5.43
N GLN A 32 1.89 9.09 -5.35
CA GLN A 32 2.66 9.67 -6.46
C GLN A 32 2.77 8.74 -7.67
N GLN A 33 3.05 7.45 -7.45
CA GLN A 33 3.30 6.50 -8.54
C GLN A 33 2.01 5.93 -9.15
N ALA A 34 0.99 5.64 -8.34
CA ALA A 34 -0.27 5.08 -8.80
C ALA A 34 -1.38 6.13 -9.03
N GLN A 35 -1.14 7.39 -8.65
CA GLN A 35 -2.07 8.52 -8.76
C GLN A 35 -3.42 8.25 -8.08
N VAL A 36 -3.39 7.71 -6.84
CA VAL A 36 -4.58 7.39 -6.05
C VAL A 36 -4.58 8.17 -4.74
N CYS A 37 -5.74 8.71 -4.32
CA CYS A 37 -5.86 9.40 -3.03
C CYS A 37 -6.27 8.48 -1.87
N ALA A 38 -6.98 7.38 -2.16
CA ALA A 38 -7.61 6.53 -1.14
C ALA A 38 -6.84 5.23 -0.92
N VAL A 39 -5.54 5.31 -0.55
CA VAL A 39 -4.67 4.13 -0.40
C VAL A 39 -5.21 3.12 0.61
N ASN A 40 -5.76 3.58 1.73
CA ASN A 40 -6.30 2.70 2.76
C ASN A 40 -7.50 1.88 2.22
N SER A 41 -8.43 2.54 1.52
CA SER A 41 -9.55 1.87 0.86
C SER A 41 -9.05 0.87 -0.20
N ILE A 42 -8.06 1.25 -1.01
CA ILE A 42 -7.46 0.35 -2.01
C ILE A 42 -6.84 -0.88 -1.33
N ALA A 43 -6.07 -0.71 -0.26
CA ALA A 43 -5.46 -1.82 0.45
C ALA A 43 -6.52 -2.77 1.05
N ALA A 44 -7.62 -2.24 1.59
CA ALA A 44 -8.74 -3.04 2.06
C ALA A 44 -9.44 -3.78 0.89
N GLU A 45 -9.70 -3.10 -0.23
CA GLU A 45 -10.28 -3.71 -1.44
C GLU A 45 -9.37 -4.81 -2.02
N LEU A 46 -8.05 -4.59 -2.08
CA LEU A 46 -7.08 -5.60 -2.52
C LEU A 46 -7.14 -6.86 -1.66
N ARG A 47 -7.22 -6.73 -0.33
CA ARG A 47 -7.39 -7.86 0.58
C ARG A 47 -8.68 -8.63 0.33
N VAL A 48 -9.79 -7.92 0.09
CA VAL A 48 -11.08 -8.54 -0.26
C VAL A 48 -11.00 -9.28 -1.60
N ASN A 49 -10.18 -8.80 -2.54
CA ASN A 49 -9.91 -9.46 -3.82
C ASN A 49 -8.88 -10.61 -3.71
N GLY A 50 -8.46 -11.00 -2.49
CA GLY A 50 -7.52 -12.10 -2.27
C GLY A 50 -6.05 -11.72 -2.42
N VAL A 51 -5.70 -10.44 -2.51
CA VAL A 51 -4.32 -9.96 -2.55
C VAL A 51 -3.84 -9.68 -1.11
N PRO A 52 -2.88 -10.45 -0.57
CA PRO A 52 -2.43 -10.28 0.80
C PRO A 52 -1.50 -9.06 0.93
N VAL A 53 -2.09 -7.90 1.23
CA VAL A 53 -1.36 -6.65 1.45
C VAL A 53 -1.00 -6.50 2.92
N LYS A 54 0.30 -6.45 3.23
CA LYS A 54 0.81 -6.04 4.54
C LYS A 54 0.82 -4.53 4.65
N SER A 55 0.51 -4.04 5.85
CA SER A 55 0.63 -2.62 6.17
C SER A 55 1.38 -2.47 7.49
N ARG A 56 2.49 -1.74 7.44
CA ARG A 56 3.38 -1.49 8.56
C ARG A 56 3.32 -0.02 8.91
N LEU A 57 3.18 0.29 10.20
CA LEU A 57 3.31 1.64 10.72
C LEU A 57 4.74 1.84 11.22
N GLU A 58 5.37 2.92 10.79
CA GLU A 58 6.67 3.34 11.27
C GLU A 58 6.61 4.80 11.73
N VAL A 59 7.27 5.09 12.85
CA VAL A 59 7.39 6.46 13.37
C VAL A 59 8.77 6.96 12.99
N VAL A 60 8.82 7.87 12.03
CA VAL A 60 10.08 8.48 11.56
C VAL A 60 10.29 9.83 12.25
N PRO A 61 11.53 10.27 12.45
CA PRO A 61 11.80 11.61 12.98
C PRO A 61 11.21 12.68 12.06
N ASN A 62 10.74 13.77 12.66
CA ASN A 62 10.17 14.87 11.89
C ASN A 62 11.28 15.58 11.07
N PRO A 63 11.11 15.76 9.75
CA PRO A 63 12.11 16.43 8.92
C PRO A 63 12.40 17.88 9.34
N CYS A 64 11.47 18.56 10.03
CA CYS A 64 11.73 19.91 10.56
C CYS A 64 12.44 19.94 11.93
N GLY A 65 12.82 18.77 12.47
CA GLY A 65 13.50 18.66 13.77
C GLY A 65 12.60 18.96 14.99
N ALA A 66 11.31 19.20 14.78
CA ALA A 66 10.37 19.41 15.87
C ALA A 66 10.18 18.12 16.70
N PRO A 67 9.93 18.24 18.02
CA PRO A 67 9.64 17.09 18.87
C PRO A 67 8.33 16.41 18.42
N GLY A 68 8.34 15.08 18.42
CA GLY A 68 7.26 14.24 17.90
C GLY A 68 7.60 13.66 16.52
N GLY A 69 7.45 12.35 16.37
CA GLY A 69 7.69 11.66 15.10
C GLY A 69 6.49 11.72 14.15
N VAL A 70 6.76 11.59 12.86
CA VAL A 70 5.73 11.44 11.82
C VAL A 70 5.38 9.98 11.67
N ARG A 71 4.08 9.68 11.71
CA ARG A 71 3.56 8.31 11.51
C ARG A 71 3.41 8.05 10.02
N LEU A 72 4.27 7.20 9.47
CA LEU A 72 4.19 6.76 8.08
C LEU A 72 3.67 5.33 8.00
N TRP A 73 2.78 5.10 7.04
CA TRP A 73 2.31 3.78 6.68
C TRP A 73 3.03 3.30 5.44
N TYR A 74 3.58 2.09 5.53
CA TYR A 74 4.20 1.36 4.44
C TYR A 74 3.32 0.17 4.06
N TYR A 75 3.24 -0.11 2.77
CA TYR A 75 2.48 -1.22 2.23
C TYR A 75 3.39 -2.09 1.37
N SER A 76 3.23 -3.39 1.49
CA SER A 76 3.94 -4.39 0.69
C SER A 76 3.04 -5.58 0.44
N LEU A 77 3.32 -6.35 -0.61
CA LEU A 77 2.69 -7.66 -0.76
C LEU A 77 3.36 -8.64 0.21
N GLU A 78 2.55 -9.49 0.83
CA GLU A 78 3.05 -10.70 1.46
C GLU A 78 3.58 -11.61 0.35
N THR A 79 4.89 -11.53 0.11
CA THR A 79 5.60 -12.55 -0.65
C THR A 79 5.63 -13.78 0.24
N ASN A 80 4.65 -14.66 0.03
CA ASN A 80 4.72 -16.01 0.55
C ASN A 80 5.93 -16.65 -0.14
N HIS A 81 7.10 -16.59 0.50
CA HIS A 81 8.25 -17.42 0.16
C HIS A 81 7.78 -18.86 0.37
N ALA A 82 7.15 -19.42 -0.67
CA ALA A 82 6.98 -20.85 -0.83
C ALA A 82 8.40 -21.41 -1.01
N SER A 83 9.08 -21.60 0.12
CA SER A 83 10.29 -22.42 0.20
C SER A 83 9.79 -23.85 0.01
N THR A 84 9.93 -24.37 -1.21
CA THR A 84 9.85 -25.81 -1.50
C THR A 84 11.19 -26.44 -1.14
#